data_AF-A0A2T7NGX1-F1
#
_entry.id   AF-A0A2T7NGX1-F1
#
_cell.length_a   1.000
_cell.length_b   1.000
_cell.length_c   1.000
_cell.angle_alpha   90.00
_cell.angle_beta   90.00
_cell.angle_gamma   90.00
#
_symmetry.space_group_name_H-M   'P 1'
#
loop_
_entity.id
_entity.type
_entity.pdbx_description
1 polymer ?
#
loop_
_entity_poly.entity_id
_entity_poly.type
_entity_poly.pdbx_seq_one_letter_code
_entity_poly.pdbx_strand_id
1 'polypeptide(L)'
;MEAGHKAGYLEEFGVTSVLSADMMPRIWGGDQESAEDRPDLALQKWLQQLPDVIMSQINLALQQESPFMPPDVTPEMMAESNSSVPSMNHIEILYRCLDLAMRAKDYKIAAAIIYVVDRACYRFGRSGALLNVVDEIMQVSPETPIAPQVVLRKARVLKDTGDLHECKWEYKDNIQYENTKAVCVQIKGQILHNLGLWKEAITPLVDSVDSFKLVRDNKGISSSLGLLSRCLRKLSYDDFINLRIMYPVHLVADESLLMYAVVQQAVSKEHHYFDTILDEMKKSLAGHQTVRHLHSIESFFEFVRAVFMISLTLAFSPSTKMYILQGF
;
A
#
# COMPACT_ATOMS: atom_id res chain seq x y z
N MET A 1 -40.65 -20.70 -17.99
CA MET A 1 -39.70 -19.71 -18.53
C MET A 1 -38.80 -19.31 -17.38
N GLU A 2 -37.69 -20.02 -17.21
CA GLU A 2 -36.67 -19.68 -16.23
C GLU A 2 -35.88 -18.49 -16.76
N ALA A 3 -35.96 -17.35 -16.08
CA ALA A 3 -35.07 -16.23 -16.32
C ALA A 3 -33.67 -16.62 -15.84
N GLY A 4 -32.86 -17.15 -16.75
CA GLY A 4 -31.47 -17.49 -16.48
C GLY A 4 -30.71 -16.26 -16.04
N HIS A 5 -30.23 -16.27 -14.80
CA HIS A 5 -29.24 -15.32 -14.30
C HIS A 5 -27.97 -15.51 -15.14
N LYS A 6 -27.73 -14.62 -16.11
CA LYS A 6 -26.46 -14.62 -16.86
C LYS A 6 -25.43 -13.91 -16.00
N ALA A 7 -24.47 -14.67 -15.51
CA ALA A 7 -23.32 -14.19 -14.75
C ALA A 7 -22.60 -13.06 -15.51
N GLY A 8 -22.18 -12.00 -14.80
CA GLY A 8 -21.33 -10.93 -15.37
C GLY A 8 -19.95 -11.46 -15.76
N TYR A 9 -19.25 -10.82 -16.71
CA TYR A 9 -17.92 -11.26 -17.20
C TYR A 9 -16.91 -11.36 -16.04
N LEU A 10 -17.03 -10.46 -15.08
CA LEU A 10 -16.20 -10.42 -13.87
C LEU A 10 -16.47 -11.55 -12.86
N GLU A 11 -17.66 -12.17 -12.89
CA GLU A 11 -17.99 -13.30 -11.99
C GLU A 11 -17.15 -14.54 -12.31
N GLU A 12 -16.76 -14.73 -13.57
CA GLU A 12 -15.83 -15.78 -14.00
C GLU A 12 -14.46 -15.67 -13.32
N PHE A 13 -14.09 -14.45 -12.91
CA PHE A 13 -12.84 -14.16 -12.20
C PHE A 13 -13.03 -14.08 -10.68
N GLY A 14 -14.23 -14.37 -10.16
CA GLY A 14 -14.56 -14.24 -8.74
C GLY A 14 -14.72 -12.79 -8.26
N VAL A 15 -14.83 -11.83 -9.19
CA VAL A 15 -15.22 -10.45 -8.88
C VAL A 15 -16.75 -10.39 -8.97
N THR A 16 -17.43 -10.59 -7.84
CA THR A 16 -18.90 -10.62 -7.78
C THR A 16 -19.53 -9.40 -8.44
N SER A 17 -20.42 -9.62 -9.41
CA SER A 17 -21.27 -8.55 -9.93
C SER A 17 -22.36 -8.28 -8.89
N VAL A 18 -22.30 -7.10 -8.28
CA VAL A 18 -23.24 -6.70 -7.19
C VAL A 18 -24.58 -6.21 -7.78
N LEU A 19 -24.86 -6.49 -9.05
CA LEU A 19 -26.06 -5.98 -9.71
C LEU A 19 -27.15 -7.04 -9.69
N SER A 20 -28.01 -6.99 -8.66
CA SER A 20 -29.34 -7.57 -8.83
C SER A 20 -30.02 -6.86 -10.01
N ALA A 21 -30.72 -7.65 -10.84
CA ALA A 21 -31.43 -7.16 -12.02
C ALA A 21 -32.41 -6.00 -11.72
N ASP A 22 -32.78 -5.81 -10.45
CA ASP A 22 -33.70 -4.79 -9.94
C ASP A 22 -33.12 -3.37 -9.86
N MET A 23 -31.79 -3.18 -9.97
CA MET A 23 -31.15 -1.86 -9.84
C MET A 23 -30.97 -1.10 -11.17
N MET A 24 -30.91 -1.82 -12.29
CA MET A 24 -30.72 -1.27 -13.64
C MET A 24 -31.83 -0.29 -14.11
N PRO A 25 -33.13 -0.49 -13.76
CA PRO A 25 -34.22 0.39 -14.23
C PRO A 25 -34.20 1.80 -13.64
N ARG A 26 -33.46 2.06 -12.55
CA ARG A 26 -33.44 3.38 -11.89
C ARG A 26 -32.50 4.38 -12.56
N ILE A 27 -31.45 3.89 -13.22
CA ILE A 27 -30.45 4.72 -13.90
C ILE A 27 -30.78 4.85 -15.40
N TRP A 28 -31.36 3.80 -15.97
CA TRP A 28 -31.88 3.79 -17.34
C TRP A 28 -33.39 3.68 -17.26
N GLY A 29 -34.09 4.79 -17.52
CA GLY A 29 -35.54 4.76 -17.64
C GLY A 29 -35.96 3.73 -18.68
N GLY A 30 -36.56 2.62 -18.24
CA GLY A 30 -37.25 1.62 -19.06
C GLY A 30 -36.39 0.69 -19.95
N ASP A 31 -35.29 1.16 -20.53
CA ASP A 31 -34.62 0.44 -21.63
C ASP A 31 -33.46 -0.45 -21.16
N GLN A 32 -33.80 -1.58 -20.52
CA GLN A 32 -32.84 -2.61 -20.12
C GLN A 32 -32.07 -3.23 -21.32
N GLU A 33 -32.65 -3.25 -22.52
CA GLU A 33 -32.01 -3.81 -23.74
C GLU A 33 -30.75 -3.02 -24.17
N SER A 34 -30.66 -1.72 -23.86
CA SER A 34 -29.62 -0.85 -24.42
C SER A 34 -28.21 -1.02 -23.82
N ALA A 35 -28.11 -1.47 -22.57
CA ALA A 35 -26.81 -1.63 -21.90
C ALA A 35 -26.10 -2.93 -22.28
N GLU A 36 -26.83 -3.93 -22.78
CA GLU A 36 -26.25 -5.19 -23.26
C GLU A 36 -25.69 -5.08 -24.68
N ASP A 37 -26.37 -4.33 -25.55
CA ASP A 37 -25.96 -4.15 -26.96
C ASP A 37 -24.83 -3.11 -27.13
N ARG A 38 -24.67 -2.19 -26.17
CA ARG A 38 -23.70 -1.08 -26.22
C ARG A 38 -22.97 -0.90 -24.89
N PRO A 39 -22.05 -1.83 -24.54
CA PRO A 39 -21.29 -1.75 -23.28
C PRO A 39 -20.44 -0.48 -23.19
N ASP A 40 -20.01 0.07 -24.32
CA ASP A 40 -19.29 1.34 -24.43
C ASP A 40 -20.12 2.54 -23.93
N LEU A 41 -21.39 2.62 -24.35
CA LEU A 41 -22.28 3.70 -23.94
C LEU A 41 -22.69 3.55 -22.47
N ALA A 42 -22.95 2.32 -22.02
CA ALA A 42 -23.24 2.03 -20.63
C ALA A 42 -22.07 2.41 -19.71
N LEU A 43 -20.83 2.10 -20.11
CA LEU A 43 -19.61 2.47 -19.39
C LEU A 43 -19.53 3.97 -19.17
N GLN A 44 -19.73 4.78 -20.22
CA GLN A 44 -19.67 6.24 -20.12
C GLN A 44 -20.68 6.79 -19.10
N LYS A 45 -21.91 6.26 -19.07
CA LYS A 45 -22.93 6.70 -18.11
C LYS A 45 -22.60 6.33 -16.67
N TRP A 46 -22.00 5.16 -16.45
CA TRP A 46 -21.57 4.73 -15.10
C TRP A 46 -20.36 5.52 -14.60
N LEU A 47 -19.40 5.83 -15.48
CA LEU A 47 -18.28 6.70 -15.14
C LEU A 47 -18.75 8.09 -14.68
N GLN A 48 -19.82 8.63 -15.29
CA GLN A 48 -20.43 9.90 -14.87
C GLN A 48 -21.06 9.88 -13.47
N GLN A 49 -21.28 8.69 -12.87
CA GLN A 49 -21.79 8.59 -11.51
C GLN A 49 -20.67 8.68 -10.45
N LEU A 50 -19.41 8.55 -10.86
CA LEU A 50 -18.28 8.60 -9.94
C LEU A 50 -17.98 10.04 -9.51
N PRO A 51 -17.58 10.27 -8.24
CA PRO A 51 -17.13 11.58 -7.80
C PRO A 51 -15.91 12.06 -8.60
N ASP A 52 -15.79 13.38 -8.75
CA ASP A 52 -14.68 14.02 -9.48
C ASP A 52 -13.30 13.56 -9.00
N VAL A 53 -13.15 13.34 -7.69
CA VAL A 53 -11.88 12.85 -7.10
C VAL A 53 -11.50 11.49 -7.67
N ILE A 54 -12.45 10.56 -7.81
CA ILE A 54 -12.21 9.22 -8.36
C ILE A 54 -12.01 9.30 -9.88
N MET A 55 -12.83 10.07 -10.59
CA MET A 55 -12.68 10.26 -12.04
C MET A 55 -11.34 10.89 -12.41
N SER A 56 -10.86 11.84 -11.61
CA SER A 56 -9.54 12.43 -11.77
C SER A 56 -8.44 11.36 -11.70
N GLN A 57 -8.52 10.41 -10.75
CA GLN A 57 -7.54 9.33 -10.66
C GLN A 57 -7.57 8.38 -11.87
N ILE A 58 -8.76 8.09 -12.42
CA ILE A 58 -8.88 7.30 -13.66
C ILE A 58 -8.16 8.01 -14.81
N ASN A 59 -8.39 9.31 -14.97
CA ASN A 59 -7.77 10.10 -16.04
C ASN A 59 -6.24 10.19 -15.88
N LEU A 60 -5.74 10.41 -14.66
CA LEU A 60 -4.31 10.40 -14.37
C LEU A 60 -3.68 9.04 -14.67
N ALA A 61 -4.38 7.94 -14.37
CA ALA A 61 -3.92 6.59 -14.68
C ALA A 61 -3.86 6.34 -16.20
N LEU A 62 -4.87 6.78 -16.96
CA LEU A 62 -4.88 6.69 -18.43
C LEU A 62 -3.71 7.46 -19.06
N GLN A 63 -3.29 8.56 -18.43
CA GLN A 63 -2.15 9.38 -18.86
C GLN A 63 -0.80 8.88 -18.31
N GLN A 64 -0.81 7.83 -17.48
CA GLN A 64 0.35 7.28 -16.80
C GLN A 64 1.09 8.30 -15.91
N GLU A 65 0.36 9.21 -15.28
CA GLU A 65 0.95 10.34 -14.53
C GLU A 65 1.67 9.91 -13.25
N SER A 66 1.25 8.82 -12.61
CA SER A 66 1.90 8.29 -11.41
C SER A 66 1.86 6.77 -11.37
N PRO A 67 2.97 6.08 -11.04
CA PRO A 67 3.00 4.62 -10.92
C PRO A 67 2.26 4.09 -9.68
N PHE A 68 1.99 4.97 -8.70
CA PHE A 68 1.31 4.64 -7.45
C PHE A 68 0.18 5.64 -7.15
N MET A 69 -0.92 5.11 -6.62
CA MET A 69 -2.02 5.94 -6.14
C MET A 69 -1.57 6.85 -4.99
N PRO A 70 -1.97 8.14 -5.01
CA PRO A 70 -1.61 9.06 -3.95
C PRO A 70 -2.27 8.67 -2.61
N PRO A 71 -1.70 9.10 -1.47
CA PRO A 71 -2.10 8.60 -0.16
C PRO A 71 -3.48 9.06 0.31
N ASP A 72 -3.95 10.19 -0.21
CA ASP A 72 -5.25 10.84 0.04
C ASP A 72 -6.43 10.03 -0.49
N VAL A 73 -6.23 9.22 -1.53
CA VAL A 73 -7.23 8.27 -2.00
C VAL A 73 -7.10 6.98 -1.17
N THR A 74 -8.01 6.83 -0.19
CA THR A 74 -7.96 5.75 0.78
C THR A 74 -8.85 4.56 0.38
N PRO A 75 -8.54 3.33 0.84
CA PRO A 75 -9.46 2.21 0.74
C PRO A 75 -10.85 2.47 1.33
N GLU A 76 -10.90 3.24 2.42
CA GLU A 76 -12.14 3.57 3.13
C GLU A 76 -13.07 4.43 2.26
N MET A 77 -12.53 5.40 1.51
CA MET A 77 -13.30 6.17 0.53
C MET A 77 -13.98 5.26 -0.50
N MET A 78 -13.34 4.16 -0.91
CA MET A 78 -13.92 3.23 -1.89
C MET A 78 -15.13 2.47 -1.34
N ALA A 79 -15.26 2.36 -0.01
CA ALA A 79 -16.38 1.71 0.66
C ALA A 79 -17.53 2.67 0.99
N GLU A 80 -17.36 3.98 0.77
CA GLU A 80 -18.41 4.98 1.00
C GLU A 80 -19.53 4.88 -0.03
N SER A 81 -20.76 5.15 0.41
CA SER A 81 -21.94 5.22 -0.46
C SER A 81 -21.80 6.33 -1.49
N ASN A 82 -22.20 6.04 -2.73
CA ASN A 82 -22.18 7.02 -3.80
C ASN A 82 -23.36 7.99 -3.70
N SER A 83 -23.13 9.28 -3.88
CA SER A 83 -24.18 10.31 -3.81
C SER A 83 -25.21 10.20 -4.94
N SER A 84 -24.77 9.85 -6.15
CA SER A 84 -25.63 9.70 -7.34
C SER A 84 -26.38 8.36 -7.35
N VAL A 85 -25.79 7.31 -6.77
CA VAL A 85 -26.37 5.97 -6.63
C VAL A 85 -26.26 5.51 -5.17
N PRO A 86 -27.13 5.99 -4.25
CA PRO A 86 -27.00 5.75 -2.80
C PRO A 86 -27.05 4.29 -2.36
N SER A 87 -27.56 3.40 -3.22
CA SER A 87 -27.63 1.97 -2.95
C SER A 87 -26.32 1.22 -3.22
N MET A 88 -25.30 1.88 -3.77
CA MET A 88 -24.00 1.30 -4.08
C MET A 88 -22.88 2.14 -3.46
N ASN A 89 -21.78 1.48 -3.10
CA ASN A 89 -20.53 2.16 -2.78
C ASN A 89 -19.71 2.44 -4.04
N HIS A 90 -18.65 3.24 -3.89
CA HIS A 90 -17.78 3.60 -5.01
C HIS A 90 -17.10 2.38 -5.66
N ILE A 91 -16.65 1.39 -4.87
CA ILE A 91 -15.99 0.20 -5.41
C ILE A 91 -16.93 -0.68 -6.24
N GLU A 92 -18.21 -0.77 -5.87
CA GLU A 92 -19.23 -1.50 -6.63
C GLU A 92 -19.50 -0.84 -7.98
N ILE A 93 -19.57 0.50 -8.02
CA ILE A 93 -19.69 1.24 -9.28
C ILE A 93 -18.45 1.02 -10.14
N LEU A 94 -17.25 1.07 -9.56
CA LEU A 94 -16.00 0.80 -10.27
C LEU A 94 -15.94 -0.62 -10.82
N TYR A 95 -16.40 -1.63 -10.09
CA TYR A 95 -16.51 -3.00 -10.61
C TYR A 95 -17.49 -3.10 -11.77
N ARG A 96 -18.61 -2.36 -11.73
CA ARG A 96 -19.51 -2.28 -12.88
C ARG A 96 -18.83 -1.63 -14.09
N CYS A 97 -18.12 -0.52 -13.88
CA CYS A 97 -17.34 0.09 -14.96
C CYS A 97 -16.28 -0.88 -15.51
N LEU A 98 -15.62 -1.66 -14.66
CA LEU A 98 -14.62 -2.64 -15.09
C LEU A 98 -15.25 -3.75 -15.95
N ASP A 99 -16.41 -4.30 -15.54
CA ASP A 99 -17.15 -5.31 -16.32
C ASP A 99 -17.52 -4.79 -17.71
N LEU A 100 -18.06 -3.56 -17.77
CA LEU A 100 -18.43 -2.92 -19.02
C LEU A 100 -17.21 -2.60 -19.90
N ALA A 101 -16.11 -2.16 -19.30
CA ALA A 101 -14.86 -1.90 -20.02
C ALA A 101 -14.26 -3.18 -20.62
N MET A 102 -14.25 -4.28 -19.86
CA MET A 102 -13.80 -5.59 -20.36
C MET A 102 -14.69 -6.07 -21.53
N ARG A 103 -16.01 -5.98 -21.40
CA ARG A 103 -16.97 -6.34 -22.47
C ARG A 103 -16.84 -5.46 -23.71
N ALA A 104 -16.58 -4.17 -23.53
CA ALA A 104 -16.32 -3.23 -24.62
C ALA A 104 -14.91 -3.36 -25.21
N LYS A 105 -14.05 -4.23 -24.63
CA LYS A 105 -12.62 -4.37 -24.96
C LYS A 105 -11.84 -3.07 -24.82
N ASP A 106 -12.29 -2.16 -23.96
CA ASP A 106 -11.55 -0.95 -23.58
C ASP A 106 -10.59 -1.28 -22.43
N TYR A 107 -9.52 -2.00 -22.79
CA TYR A 107 -8.53 -2.47 -21.83
C TYR A 107 -7.76 -1.33 -21.17
N LYS A 108 -7.68 -0.15 -21.80
CA LYS A 108 -7.05 1.04 -21.21
C LYS A 108 -7.88 1.57 -20.04
N ILE A 109 -9.19 1.72 -20.22
CA ILE A 109 -10.07 2.11 -19.11
C ILE A 109 -10.12 1.00 -18.06
N ALA A 110 -10.18 -0.28 -18.45
CA ALA A 110 -10.13 -1.38 -17.50
C ALA A 110 -8.87 -1.33 -16.62
N ALA A 111 -7.69 -1.15 -17.21
CA ALA A 111 -6.42 -1.00 -16.50
C ALA A 111 -6.40 0.22 -15.57
N ALA A 112 -6.95 1.36 -16.00
CA ALA A 112 -7.07 2.55 -15.18
C ALA A 112 -8.01 2.35 -13.98
N ILE A 113 -9.14 1.64 -14.16
CA ILE A 113 -10.03 1.29 -13.06
C ILE A 113 -9.34 0.33 -12.08
N ILE A 114 -8.62 -0.68 -12.59
CA ILE A 114 -7.83 -1.61 -11.76
C ILE A 114 -6.79 -0.85 -10.92
N TYR A 115 -6.09 0.12 -11.52
CA TYR A 115 -5.21 1.04 -10.79
C TYR A 115 -5.94 1.73 -9.62
N VAL A 116 -7.18 2.17 -9.85
CA VAL A 116 -7.97 2.85 -8.81
C VAL A 116 -8.43 1.89 -7.70
N VAL A 117 -8.83 0.66 -8.02
CA VAL A 117 -9.37 -0.26 -7.02
C VAL A 117 -8.32 -1.13 -6.33
N ASP A 118 -7.08 -1.22 -6.84
CA ASP A 118 -6.04 -2.14 -6.34
C ASP A 118 -5.82 -2.04 -4.82
N ARG A 119 -5.60 -0.82 -4.31
CA ARG A 119 -5.29 -0.61 -2.89
C ARG A 119 -6.45 -1.02 -2.00
N ALA A 120 -7.69 -0.76 -2.42
CA ALA A 120 -8.90 -1.15 -1.72
C ALA A 120 -9.10 -2.67 -1.76
N CYS A 121 -8.95 -3.28 -2.93
CA CYS A 121 -9.02 -4.74 -3.10
C CYS A 121 -8.00 -5.45 -2.19
N TYR A 122 -6.78 -4.93 -2.10
CA TYR A 122 -5.77 -5.46 -1.19
C TYR A 122 -6.17 -5.35 0.27
N ARG A 123 -6.68 -4.17 0.67
CA ARG A 123 -7.15 -3.95 2.05
C ARG A 123 -8.28 -4.89 2.44
N PHE A 124 -9.19 -5.17 1.51
CA PHE A 124 -10.36 -6.02 1.73
C PHE A 124 -10.12 -7.51 1.42
N GLY A 125 -8.89 -7.92 1.10
CA GLY A 125 -8.56 -9.33 0.83
C GLY A 125 -9.11 -9.86 -0.50
N ARG A 126 -9.36 -8.98 -1.48
CA ARG A 126 -9.96 -9.27 -2.79
C ARG A 126 -8.97 -9.16 -3.96
N SER A 127 -7.67 -9.05 -3.70
CA SER A 127 -6.66 -8.87 -4.76
C SER A 127 -6.58 -10.03 -5.76
N GLY A 128 -6.83 -11.29 -5.34
CA GLY A 128 -6.69 -12.44 -6.25
C GLY A 128 -7.59 -12.34 -7.48
N ALA A 129 -8.88 -12.05 -7.27
CA ALA A 129 -9.85 -11.89 -8.34
C ALA A 129 -9.48 -10.73 -9.28
N LEU A 130 -9.04 -9.60 -8.73
CA LEU A 130 -8.56 -8.45 -9.52
C LEU A 130 -7.33 -8.80 -10.36
N LEU A 131 -6.39 -9.57 -9.81
CA LEU A 131 -5.16 -9.98 -10.50
C LEU A 131 -5.43 -10.94 -11.65
N ASN A 132 -6.45 -11.81 -11.55
CA ASN A 132 -6.86 -12.65 -12.68
C ASN A 132 -7.36 -11.82 -13.87
N VAL A 133 -8.08 -10.72 -13.61
CA VAL A 133 -8.50 -9.78 -14.67
C VAL A 133 -7.28 -9.09 -15.30
N VAL A 134 -6.25 -8.78 -14.50
CA VAL A 134 -4.98 -8.23 -15.00
C VAL A 134 -4.28 -9.25 -15.90
N ASP A 135 -4.21 -10.53 -15.51
CA ASP A 135 -3.64 -11.60 -16.33
C ASP A 135 -4.35 -11.71 -17.68
N GLU A 136 -5.69 -11.68 -17.68
CA GLU A 136 -6.48 -11.67 -18.91
C GLU A 136 -6.14 -10.48 -19.80
N ILE A 137 -6.11 -9.26 -19.26
CA ILE A 137 -5.74 -8.04 -20.01
C ILE A 137 -4.34 -8.17 -20.61
N MET A 138 -3.37 -8.65 -19.83
CA MET A 138 -1.99 -8.82 -20.29
C MET A 138 -1.88 -9.88 -21.39
N GLN A 139 -2.76 -10.89 -21.39
CA GLN A 139 -2.81 -11.92 -22.43
C GLN A 139 -3.48 -11.41 -23.71
N VAL A 140 -4.65 -10.75 -23.61
CA VAL A 140 -5.46 -10.34 -24.77
C VAL A 140 -5.05 -8.99 -25.37
N SER A 141 -4.42 -8.13 -24.58
CA SER A 141 -3.93 -6.81 -24.99
C SER A 141 -2.60 -6.47 -24.30
N PRO A 142 -1.49 -7.16 -24.69
CA PRO A 142 -0.18 -7.01 -24.04
C PRO A 142 0.41 -5.60 -24.04
N GLU A 143 -0.03 -4.75 -24.99
CA GLU A 143 0.39 -3.35 -25.10
C GLU A 143 -0.35 -2.41 -24.12
N THR A 144 -1.34 -2.93 -23.38
CA THR A 144 -2.07 -2.14 -22.40
C THR A 144 -1.15 -1.84 -21.20
N PRO A 145 -0.91 -0.57 -20.86
CA PRO A 145 -0.06 -0.24 -19.73
C PRO A 145 -0.74 -0.63 -18.42
N ILE A 146 -0.09 -1.50 -17.65
CA ILE A 146 -0.50 -1.88 -16.30
C ILE A 146 0.41 -1.15 -15.32
N ALA A 147 -0.19 -0.42 -14.38
CA ALA A 147 0.56 0.37 -13.42
C ALA A 147 1.48 -0.48 -12.54
N PRO A 148 2.69 0.00 -12.21
CA PRO A 148 3.63 -0.72 -11.36
C PRO A 148 3.03 -1.14 -10.02
N GLN A 149 2.16 -0.32 -9.40
CA GLN A 149 1.51 -0.71 -8.15
C GLN A 149 0.70 -2.03 -8.25
N VAL A 150 0.07 -2.28 -9.40
CA VAL A 150 -0.74 -3.47 -9.67
C VAL A 150 0.16 -4.67 -9.96
N VAL A 151 1.22 -4.48 -10.73
CA VAL A 151 2.20 -5.55 -11.00
C VAL A 151 2.90 -5.96 -9.70
N LEU A 152 3.28 -5.00 -8.87
CA LEU A 152 3.87 -5.24 -7.55
C LEU A 152 2.88 -5.87 -6.56
N ARG A 153 1.57 -5.74 -6.80
CA ARG A 153 0.55 -6.45 -6.02
C ARG A 153 0.68 -7.97 -6.21
N LYS A 154 0.99 -8.44 -7.42
CA LYS A 154 1.22 -9.87 -7.69
C LYS A 154 2.33 -10.41 -6.79
N ALA A 155 3.49 -9.74 -6.75
CA ALA A 155 4.59 -10.14 -5.88
C ALA A 155 4.22 -10.16 -4.38
N ARG A 156 3.39 -9.22 -3.92
CA ARG A 156 2.93 -9.17 -2.51
C ARG A 156 1.93 -10.28 -2.15
N VAL A 157 1.06 -10.66 -3.09
CA VAL A 157 -0.05 -11.60 -2.84
C VAL A 157 0.34 -13.03 -3.15
N LEU A 158 1.02 -13.27 -4.27
CA LEU A 158 1.35 -14.61 -4.75
C LEU A 158 2.52 -15.25 -4.01
N LYS A 159 3.26 -14.47 -3.20
CA LYS A 159 4.31 -14.85 -2.23
C LYS A 159 5.46 -15.76 -2.71
N ASP A 160 5.33 -16.47 -3.83
CA ASP A 160 6.22 -17.55 -4.27
C ASP A 160 6.46 -17.63 -5.79
N THR A 161 5.81 -16.79 -6.61
CA THR A 161 6.07 -16.74 -8.06
C THR A 161 6.75 -15.43 -8.43
N GLY A 162 8.06 -15.49 -8.61
CA GLY A 162 8.93 -14.35 -8.95
C GLY A 162 8.77 -13.79 -10.37
N ASP A 163 7.61 -13.95 -10.99
CA ASP A 163 7.35 -13.47 -12.35
C ASP A 163 6.75 -12.06 -12.32
N LEU A 164 7.62 -11.08 -12.08
CA LEU A 164 7.30 -9.68 -12.35
C LEU A 164 7.53 -9.46 -13.86
N HIS A 165 6.51 -9.75 -14.67
CA HIS A 165 6.52 -9.45 -16.10
C HIS A 165 6.88 -7.98 -16.35
N GLU A 166 7.56 -7.71 -17.47
CA GLU A 166 7.87 -6.35 -17.93
C GLU A 166 6.57 -5.54 -18.08
N CYS A 167 6.39 -4.50 -17.26
CA CYS A 167 5.24 -3.60 -17.39
C CYS A 167 5.51 -2.58 -18.51
N LYS A 168 4.54 -2.39 -19.41
CA LYS A 168 4.58 -1.35 -20.47
C LYS A 168 4.33 0.08 -19.94
N TRP A 169 4.51 0.30 -18.65
CA TRP A 169 4.27 1.59 -18.02
C TRP A 169 5.38 2.59 -18.38
N GLU A 170 4.99 3.74 -18.91
CA GLU A 170 5.92 4.84 -19.20
C GLU A 170 6.07 5.74 -17.98
N TYR A 171 7.27 5.77 -17.41
CA TYR A 171 7.62 6.70 -16.33
C TYR A 171 7.80 8.12 -16.87
N LYS A 172 7.19 9.10 -16.20
CA LYS A 172 7.32 10.53 -16.57
C LYS A 172 8.68 11.11 -16.21
N ASP A 173 9.31 10.57 -15.18
CA ASP A 173 10.63 10.99 -14.72
C ASP A 173 11.40 9.84 -14.05
N ASN A 174 12.68 10.08 -13.80
CA ASN A 174 13.56 9.11 -13.14
C ASN A 174 13.21 8.87 -11.67
N ILE A 175 12.58 9.84 -10.99
CA ILE A 175 12.19 9.71 -9.58
C ILE A 175 11.10 8.64 -9.44
N GLN A 176 10.14 8.61 -10.35
CA GLN A 176 9.09 7.58 -10.40
C GLN A 176 9.65 6.17 -10.62
N TYR A 177 10.65 6.06 -11.50
CA TYR A 177 11.35 4.81 -11.75
C TYR A 177 12.13 4.34 -10.50
N GLU A 178 12.95 5.21 -9.91
CA GLU A 178 13.72 4.89 -8.70
C GLU A 178 12.81 4.59 -7.50
N ASN A 179 11.65 5.27 -7.39
CA ASN A 179 10.68 4.97 -6.36
C ASN A 179 10.08 3.57 -6.56
N THR A 180 9.73 3.20 -7.79
CA THR A 180 9.25 1.83 -8.08
C THR A 180 10.31 0.79 -7.70
N LYS A 181 11.57 1.03 -8.07
CA LYS A 181 12.69 0.16 -7.71
C LYS A 181 12.87 0.03 -6.20
N ALA A 182 12.75 1.13 -5.45
CA ALA A 182 12.78 1.11 -3.98
C ALA A 182 11.66 0.23 -3.40
N VAL A 183 10.44 0.30 -3.95
CA VAL A 183 9.33 -0.58 -3.57
C VAL A 183 9.62 -2.04 -3.91
N CYS A 184 10.22 -2.36 -5.05
CA CYS A 184 10.64 -3.73 -5.39
C CYS A 184 11.62 -4.30 -4.35
N VAL A 185 12.63 -3.52 -3.98
CA VAL A 185 13.63 -3.90 -2.97
C VAL A 185 12.96 -4.11 -1.60
N GLN A 186 12.04 -3.23 -1.20
CA GLN A 186 11.25 -3.42 0.02
C GLN A 186 10.41 -4.71 -0.02
N ILE A 187 9.73 -4.99 -1.14
CA ILE A 187 8.90 -6.20 -1.30
C ILE A 187 9.76 -7.46 -1.20
N LYS A 188 10.97 -7.46 -1.78
CA LYS A 188 11.93 -8.57 -1.60
C LYS A 188 12.22 -8.83 -0.12
N GLY A 189 12.49 -7.78 0.65
CA GLY A 189 12.66 -7.90 2.10
C GLY A 189 11.42 -8.40 2.83
N GLN A 190 10.23 -7.96 2.40
CA GLN A 190 8.96 -8.42 2.96
C GLN A 190 8.67 -9.90 2.65
N ILE A 191 9.01 -10.39 1.45
CA ILE A 191 8.88 -11.82 1.09
C ILE A 191 9.81 -12.66 1.98
N LEU A 192 11.08 -12.28 2.10
CA LEU A 192 12.05 -12.96 2.97
C LEU A 192 11.58 -13.00 4.42
N HIS A 193 11.07 -11.88 4.94
CA HIS A 193 10.41 -11.83 6.24
C HIS A 193 9.28 -12.86 6.30
N ASN A 194 8.33 -12.86 5.36
CA ASN A 194 7.21 -13.79 5.41
C ASN A 194 7.60 -15.27 5.35
N LEU A 195 8.74 -15.60 4.72
CA LEU A 195 9.33 -16.95 4.68
C LEU A 195 10.09 -17.35 5.96
N GLY A 196 10.22 -16.44 6.92
CA GLY A 196 10.97 -16.67 8.16
C GLY A 196 12.47 -16.43 8.05
N LEU A 197 12.95 -15.92 6.93
CA LEU A 197 14.35 -15.59 6.65
C LEU A 197 14.66 -14.17 7.17
N TRP A 198 14.53 -13.99 8.49
CA TRP A 198 14.57 -12.67 9.12
C TRP A 198 15.91 -11.95 8.95
N LYS A 199 17.02 -12.70 8.93
CA LYS A 199 18.37 -12.15 8.79
C LYS A 199 18.60 -11.65 7.37
N GLU A 200 18.21 -12.46 6.39
CA GLU A 200 18.31 -12.18 4.96
C GLU A 200 17.37 -11.04 4.54
N ALA A 201 16.23 -10.90 5.23
CA ALA A 201 15.29 -9.81 5.00
C ALA A 201 15.88 -8.42 5.33
N ILE A 202 16.89 -8.33 6.20
CA ILE A 202 17.39 -7.04 6.71
C ILE A 202 18.09 -6.23 5.63
N THR A 203 18.98 -6.85 4.85
CA THR A 203 19.71 -6.17 3.77
C THR A 203 18.78 -5.44 2.79
N PRO A 204 17.82 -6.12 2.13
CA PRO A 204 16.89 -5.41 1.24
C PRO A 204 16.01 -4.39 1.98
N LEU A 205 15.66 -4.60 3.25
CA LEU A 205 14.90 -3.60 3.99
C LEU A 205 15.72 -2.33 4.27
N VAL A 206 17.00 -2.45 4.62
CA VAL A 206 17.93 -1.32 4.77
C VAL A 206 18.15 -0.62 3.42
N ASP A 207 18.48 -1.37 2.37
CA ASP A 207 18.71 -0.82 1.04
C ASP A 207 17.47 -0.05 0.53
N SER A 208 16.28 -0.55 0.84
CA SER A 208 15.03 0.14 0.49
C SER A 208 14.85 1.45 1.26
N VAL A 209 15.27 1.54 2.53
CA VAL A 209 15.21 2.79 3.31
C VAL A 209 16.06 3.86 2.63
N ASP A 210 17.28 3.53 2.24
CA ASP A 210 18.16 4.50 1.57
C ASP A 210 17.64 4.88 0.19
N SER A 211 17.12 3.91 -0.57
CA SER A 211 16.48 4.17 -1.85
C SER A 211 15.28 5.12 -1.70
N PHE A 212 14.43 4.92 -0.70
CA PHE A 212 13.29 5.81 -0.45
C PHE A 212 13.69 7.20 0.04
N LYS A 213 14.82 7.36 0.75
CA LYS A 213 15.34 8.69 1.09
C LYS A 213 15.71 9.50 -0.15
N LEU A 214 16.31 8.87 -1.16
CA LEU A 214 16.69 9.54 -2.41
C LEU A 214 15.47 10.12 -3.14
N VAL A 215 14.34 9.42 -3.10
CA VAL A 215 13.07 9.86 -3.72
C VAL A 215 12.13 10.56 -2.75
N ARG A 216 12.57 10.80 -1.50
CA ARG A 216 11.81 11.47 -0.43
C ARG A 216 10.45 10.83 -0.12
N ASP A 217 10.33 9.51 -0.27
CA ASP A 217 9.11 8.77 0.07
C ASP A 217 9.10 8.40 1.57
N ASN A 218 8.55 9.30 2.37
CA ASN A 218 8.42 9.11 3.82
C ASN A 218 7.55 7.90 4.20
N LYS A 219 6.57 7.53 3.37
CA LYS A 219 5.70 6.37 3.61
C LYS A 219 6.47 5.07 3.34
N GLY A 220 7.24 5.05 2.25
CA GLY A 220 8.17 3.98 1.92
C GLY A 220 9.18 3.74 3.04
N ILE A 221 9.86 4.80 3.51
CA ILE A 221 10.80 4.77 4.64
C ILE A 221 10.12 4.19 5.89
N SER A 222 8.96 4.75 6.29
CA SER A 222 8.21 4.29 7.48
C SER A 222 7.89 2.80 7.41
N SER A 223 7.39 2.36 6.25
CA SER A 223 7.01 0.97 6.01
C SER A 223 8.22 0.03 6.07
N SER A 224 9.35 0.38 5.44
CA SER A 224 10.57 -0.42 5.47
C SER A 224 11.15 -0.53 6.87
N LEU A 225 11.19 0.58 7.60
CA LEU A 225 11.60 0.59 9.02
C LEU A 225 10.67 -0.30 9.85
N GLY A 226 9.35 -0.20 9.67
CA GLY A 226 8.39 -1.05 10.36
C GLY A 226 8.62 -2.55 10.10
N LEU A 227 8.94 -2.95 8.86
CA LEU A 227 9.31 -4.33 8.53
C LEU A 227 10.67 -4.72 9.13
N LEU A 228 11.65 -3.83 9.09
CA LEU A 228 12.99 -4.05 9.63
C LEU A 228 12.91 -4.34 11.13
N SER A 229 12.13 -3.57 11.89
CA SER A 229 11.90 -3.81 13.31
C SER A 229 11.26 -5.17 13.60
N ARG A 230 10.32 -5.62 12.75
CA ARG A 230 9.75 -6.97 12.89
C ARG A 230 10.83 -8.05 12.72
N CYS A 231 11.76 -7.87 11.78
CA CYS A 231 12.88 -8.78 11.56
C CYS A 231 13.87 -8.75 12.74
N LEU A 232 14.28 -7.57 13.18
CA LEU A 232 15.26 -7.39 14.27
C LEU A 232 14.82 -8.08 15.56
N ARG A 233 13.51 -8.04 15.89
CA ARG A 233 12.93 -8.74 17.06
C ARG A 233 13.02 -10.26 17.00
N LYS A 234 13.36 -10.84 15.85
CA LYS A 234 13.46 -12.29 15.63
C LYS A 234 14.90 -12.80 15.60
N LEU A 235 15.88 -11.92 15.68
CA LEU A 235 17.29 -12.29 15.64
C LEU A 235 17.82 -12.76 16.98
N SER A 236 18.92 -13.52 16.95
CA SER A 236 19.77 -13.71 18.13
C SER A 236 20.59 -12.44 18.43
N TYR A 237 21.12 -12.33 19.64
CA TYR A 237 22.04 -11.24 19.99
C TYR A 237 23.30 -11.23 19.09
N ASP A 238 23.89 -12.40 18.85
CA ASP A 238 25.09 -12.53 18.01
C ASP A 238 24.80 -12.13 16.56
N ASP A 239 23.65 -12.51 16.02
CA ASP A 239 23.22 -12.05 14.69
C ASP A 239 23.04 -10.53 14.65
N PHE A 240 22.45 -9.95 15.68
CA PHE A 240 22.27 -8.51 15.79
C PHE A 240 23.62 -7.75 15.84
N ILE A 241 24.57 -8.23 16.64
CA ILE A 241 25.91 -7.62 16.72
C ILE A 241 26.63 -7.69 15.36
N ASN A 242 26.57 -8.84 14.70
CA ASN A 242 27.15 -8.99 13.36
C ASN A 242 26.50 -8.04 12.34
N LEU A 243 25.18 -7.87 12.41
CA LEU A 243 24.45 -6.93 11.54
C LEU A 243 24.80 -5.48 11.85
N ARG A 244 24.99 -5.11 13.11
CA ARG A 244 25.45 -3.77 13.50
C ARG A 244 26.81 -3.43 12.91
N ILE A 245 27.72 -4.40 12.85
CA ILE A 245 29.04 -4.22 12.20
C ILE A 245 28.88 -4.00 10.70
N MET A 246 27.93 -4.71 10.05
CA MET A 246 27.66 -4.56 8.62
C MET A 246 26.92 -3.26 8.26
N TYR A 247 26.04 -2.78 9.16
CA TYR A 247 25.21 -1.59 8.94
C TYR A 247 25.38 -0.54 10.05
N PRO A 248 26.61 -0.04 10.27
CA PRO A 248 26.93 0.79 11.43
C PRO A 248 26.20 2.13 11.43
N VAL A 249 25.82 2.65 10.26
CA VAL A 249 25.08 3.93 10.12
C VAL A 249 23.58 3.76 10.38
N HIS A 250 23.02 2.58 10.11
CA HIS A 250 21.58 2.34 10.22
C HIS A 250 21.18 1.73 11.58
N LEU A 251 22.12 1.08 12.26
CA LEU A 251 21.91 0.35 13.51
C LEU A 251 22.81 0.90 14.63
N VAL A 252 22.77 2.23 14.86
CA VAL A 252 23.50 2.89 15.96
C VAL A 252 22.68 2.79 17.26
N ALA A 253 23.24 2.15 18.29
CA ALA A 253 22.57 2.00 19.59
C ALA A 253 22.66 3.26 20.51
N ASP A 254 23.67 4.13 20.33
CA ASP A 254 24.04 5.14 21.33
C ASP A 254 23.76 6.62 20.96
N GLU A 255 23.78 7.02 19.68
CA GLU A 255 23.64 8.45 19.34
C GLU A 255 22.19 8.98 19.36
N SER A 256 21.20 8.15 19.03
CA SER A 256 19.79 8.59 18.97
C SER A 256 19.16 8.81 20.35
N LEU A 257 19.68 8.14 21.39
CA LEU A 257 19.23 8.30 22.77
C LEU A 257 19.93 9.47 23.49
N LEU A 258 21.22 9.71 23.21
CA LEU A 258 21.98 10.82 23.80
C LEU A 258 21.55 12.18 23.22
N MET A 259 21.29 12.28 21.91
CA MET A 259 20.83 13.52 21.29
C MET A 259 19.36 13.87 21.63
N TYR A 260 18.53 12.87 21.92
CA TYR A 260 17.13 13.10 22.33
C TYR A 260 17.00 13.54 23.79
N ALA A 261 17.81 12.98 24.70
CA ALA A 261 17.81 13.36 26.12
C ALA A 261 18.32 14.79 26.37
N VAL A 262 19.24 15.29 25.51
CA VAL A 262 19.81 16.64 25.60
C VAL A 262 18.86 17.71 25.05
N VAL A 263 17.95 17.37 24.14
CA VAL A 263 17.07 18.33 23.45
C VAL A 263 15.68 18.48 24.10
N GLN A 264 15.22 17.53 24.91
CA GLN A 264 13.84 17.48 25.42
C GLN A 264 13.59 18.17 26.79
N GLN A 265 14.36 19.20 27.14
CA GLN A 265 13.97 20.13 28.22
C GLN A 265 13.05 21.29 27.77
N ALA A 266 12.18 21.10 26.76
CA ALA A 266 11.20 22.14 26.43
C ALA A 266 9.92 21.66 25.69
N VAL A 267 8.81 21.70 26.45
CA VAL A 267 7.46 22.21 26.09
C VAL A 267 6.53 21.38 25.19
N SER A 268 5.69 20.60 25.89
CA SER A 268 4.22 20.52 25.87
C SER A 268 3.40 20.71 24.57
N LYS A 269 2.74 19.61 24.18
CA LYS A 269 1.27 19.42 23.93
C LYS A 269 1.02 18.42 22.79
N GLU A 270 1.33 17.15 23.05
CA GLU A 270 0.84 15.96 22.34
C GLU A 270 0.83 14.76 23.33
N HIS A 271 0.37 15.03 24.55
CA HIS A 271 0.65 14.19 25.72
C HIS A 271 0.02 12.80 25.64
N HIS A 272 -1.13 12.59 25.02
CA HIS A 272 -1.84 11.31 25.20
C HIS A 272 -1.17 10.09 24.53
N TYR A 273 -0.69 10.23 23.28
CA TYR A 273 0.00 9.14 22.59
C TYR A 273 1.42 8.93 23.14
N PHE A 274 2.12 10.02 23.46
CA PHE A 274 3.41 9.96 24.13
C PHE A 274 3.30 9.36 25.54
N ASP A 275 2.28 9.71 26.31
CA ASP A 275 2.03 9.15 27.65
C ASP A 275 1.67 7.67 27.55
N THR A 276 0.92 7.24 26.51
CA THR A 276 0.61 5.82 26.28
C THR A 276 1.86 5.03 25.93
N ILE A 277 2.72 5.56 25.04
CA ILE A 277 4.00 4.94 24.68
C ILE A 277 4.95 4.96 25.89
N LEU A 278 5.01 6.05 26.65
CA LEU A 278 5.80 6.18 27.87
C LEU A 278 5.30 5.26 28.98
N ASP A 279 4.00 5.03 29.09
CA ASP A 279 3.40 4.10 30.04
C ASP A 279 3.69 2.65 29.62
N GLU A 280 3.60 2.31 28.32
CA GLU A 280 4.06 1.02 27.81
C GLU A 280 5.58 0.82 28.00
N MET A 281 6.38 1.86 27.78
CA MET A 281 7.83 1.85 28.03
C MET A 281 8.13 1.66 29.52
N LYS A 282 7.47 2.42 30.40
CA LYS A 282 7.62 2.29 31.86
C LYS A 282 7.19 0.92 32.33
N LYS A 283 6.10 0.35 31.79
CA LYS A 283 5.67 -1.02 32.11
C LYS A 283 6.68 -2.07 31.63
N SER A 284 7.21 -1.92 30.41
CA SER A 284 8.22 -2.82 29.85
C SER A 284 9.57 -2.72 30.57
N LEU A 285 9.91 -1.52 31.08
CA LEU A 285 11.18 -1.26 31.78
C LEU A 285 11.08 -1.39 33.31
N ALA A 286 9.88 -1.39 33.90
CA ALA A 286 9.68 -1.47 35.36
C ALA A 286 10.21 -2.78 35.98
N GLY A 287 10.35 -3.83 35.18
CA GLY A 287 10.98 -5.09 35.58
C GLY A 287 12.52 -5.10 35.54
N HIS A 288 13.15 -4.03 35.02
CA HIS A 288 14.58 -4.00 34.70
C HIS A 288 15.30 -2.91 35.49
N GLN A 289 15.69 -3.25 36.73
CA GLN A 289 16.33 -2.31 37.66
C GLN A 289 17.81 -2.02 37.36
N THR A 290 18.46 -2.81 36.49
CA THR A 290 19.88 -2.64 36.12
C THR A 290 20.13 -3.05 34.66
N VAL A 291 21.13 -2.45 34.00
CA VAL A 291 21.56 -2.84 32.63
C VAL A 291 21.97 -4.33 32.56
N ARG A 292 22.44 -4.91 33.67
CA ARG A 292 22.71 -6.36 33.76
C ARG A 292 21.47 -7.24 33.57
N HIS A 293 20.27 -6.75 33.87
CA HIS A 293 19.02 -7.49 33.63
C HIS A 293 18.57 -7.47 32.16
N LEU A 294 19.16 -6.60 31.33
CA LEU A 294 18.95 -6.61 29.87
C LEU A 294 19.79 -7.69 29.17
N HIS A 295 20.59 -8.47 29.89
CA HIS A 295 21.34 -9.58 29.29
C HIS A 295 20.47 -10.78 28.91
N SER A 296 19.22 -10.86 29.38
CA SER A 296 18.26 -11.80 28.81
C SER A 296 17.82 -11.29 27.43
N ILE A 297 17.78 -12.22 26.48
CA ILE A 297 17.43 -11.94 25.08
C ILE A 297 16.10 -11.17 24.98
N GLU A 298 15.08 -11.58 25.74
CA GLU A 298 13.76 -10.93 25.70
C GLU A 298 13.80 -9.48 26.19
N SER A 299 14.50 -9.19 27.28
CA SER A 299 14.56 -7.85 27.88
C SER A 299 15.38 -6.87 27.03
N PHE A 300 16.44 -7.35 26.37
CA PHE A 300 17.16 -6.57 25.36
C PHE A 300 16.25 -6.18 24.19
N PHE A 301 15.45 -7.12 23.68
CA PHE A 301 14.57 -6.86 22.54
C PHE A 301 13.36 -6.00 22.88
N GLU A 302 12.85 -6.04 24.12
CA GLU A 302 11.86 -5.06 24.58
C GLU A 302 12.45 -3.64 24.65
N PHE A 303 13.70 -3.51 25.11
CA PHE A 303 14.40 -2.24 25.11
C PHE A 303 14.67 -1.73 23.68
N VAL A 304 15.19 -2.57 22.78
CA VAL A 304 15.39 -2.20 21.37
C VAL A 304 14.06 -1.85 20.69
N ARG A 305 12.98 -2.56 21.00
CA ARG A 305 11.62 -2.24 20.52
C ARG A 305 11.19 -0.86 20.99
N ALA A 306 11.39 -0.52 22.25
CA ALA A 306 11.08 0.81 22.80
C ALA A 306 11.88 1.91 22.09
N VAL A 307 13.20 1.74 21.96
CA VAL A 307 14.09 2.71 21.32
C VAL A 307 13.74 2.90 19.84
N PHE A 308 13.48 1.81 19.13
CA PHE A 308 13.07 1.88 17.73
C PHE A 308 11.71 2.58 17.54
N MET A 309 10.73 2.31 18.42
CA MET A 309 9.43 2.98 18.38
C MET A 309 9.56 4.48 18.68
N ILE A 310 10.48 4.88 19.56
CA ILE A 310 10.83 6.29 19.81
C ILE A 310 11.39 6.93 18.54
N SER A 311 12.37 6.30 17.88
CA SER A 311 12.95 6.81 16.63
C SER A 311 11.91 6.98 15.52
N LEU A 312 10.95 6.05 15.43
CA LEU A 312 9.84 6.14 14.48
C LEU A 312 8.91 7.32 14.81
N THR A 313 8.47 7.45 16.06
CA THR A 313 7.58 8.54 16.50
C THR A 313 8.20 9.92 16.29
N LEU A 314 9.50 10.06 16.51
CA LEU A 314 10.22 11.33 16.31
C LEU A 314 10.43 11.68 14.84
N ALA A 315 10.66 10.68 13.98
CA ALA A 315 10.81 10.90 12.54
C ALA A 315 9.50 11.41 11.88
N PHE A 316 8.34 11.16 12.51
CA PHE A 316 7.03 11.52 11.97
C PHE A 316 6.28 12.61 12.76
N SER A 317 6.90 13.22 13.78
CA SER A 317 6.29 14.36 14.49
C SER A 317 6.32 15.63 13.60
N PRO A 318 5.22 16.40 13.50
CA PRO A 318 5.13 17.61 12.66
C PRO A 318 6.21 18.67 12.96
N SER A 319 6.78 18.64 14.17
CA SER A 319 7.79 19.58 14.65
C SER A 319 9.14 19.50 13.92
N THR A 320 9.41 18.41 13.19
CA THR A 320 10.68 18.21 12.45
C THR A 320 10.76 19.07 11.18
N LYS A 321 9.64 19.64 10.71
CA LYS A 321 9.61 20.54 9.54
C LYS A 321 10.19 21.94 9.81
N MET A 322 10.33 22.36 11.06
CA MET A 322 10.70 23.76 11.37
C MET A 322 12.23 23.98 11.46
N TYR A 323 13.03 22.93 11.69
CA TYR A 323 14.47 23.07 11.90
C TYR A 323 15.35 22.78 10.67
N ILE A 324 14.82 22.20 9.59
CA ILE A 324 15.58 22.00 8.34
C ILE A 324 15.66 23.28 7.49
N LEU A 325 14.83 24.30 7.79
CA LEU A 325 14.84 25.60 7.09
C LEU A 325 15.70 26.68 7.76
N GLN A 326 16.30 26.41 8.91
CA GLN A 326 17.27 27.30 9.55
C GLN A 326 18.52 26.49 9.84
N GLY A 327 19.48 26.57 8.90
CA GLY A 327 20.55 25.60 8.72
C GLY A 327 21.36 25.25 9.95
N PHE A 328 21.74 23.97 10.00
CA PHE A 328 23.02 23.46 10.47
C PHE A 328 23.43 22.29 9.58
#